data_AF-A0A820NZD0-F1
#
_entry.id   AF-A0A820NZD0-F1
#
_cell.length_a   1.000
_cell.length_b   1.000
_cell.length_c   1.000
_cell.angle_alpha   90.00
_cell.angle_beta   90.00
_cell.angle_gamma   90.00
#
_symmetry.space_group_name_H-M   'P 1'
#
loop_
_entity.id
_entity.type
_entity.pdbx_description
1 polymer ?
#
loop_
_entity_poly.entity_id
_entity_poly.type
_entity_poly.pdbx_seq_one_letter_code
_entity_poly.pdbx_strand_id
1 'polypeptide(L)'
;IMYRNEGSEEQYEGGRVANRRDEREYRNTDDDFRRDDLVETAKIATKLVHDELKRRAAAMENKPKIWTAVSANCPLIDPSNRKIPNVTIQLREHVCRKLQEALIENIEKHFSHDETQRLTNETTCLDKAVWLEHQVFEATKSEP
;
A
#
# COMPACT_ATOMS: atom_id res chain seq x y z
N ILE A 1 -41.82 27.65 -17.96
CA ILE A 1 -41.60 26.75 -19.11
C ILE A 1 -41.17 25.41 -18.56
N MET A 2 -41.95 24.37 -18.87
CA MET A 2 -41.65 22.96 -18.60
C MET A 2 -40.47 22.48 -19.45
N TYR A 3 -39.87 21.38 -19.00
CA TYR A 3 -39.38 20.17 -19.72
C TYR A 3 -38.13 19.67 -18.96
N ARG A 4 -38.28 18.67 -18.09
CA ARG A 4 -38.23 17.22 -18.40
C ARG A 4 -36.89 16.86 -19.04
N ASN A 5 -35.98 16.30 -18.24
CA ASN A 5 -34.93 15.42 -18.71
C ASN A 5 -35.05 14.11 -17.94
N GLU A 6 -35.56 13.11 -18.64
CA GLU A 6 -35.57 11.70 -18.28
C GLU A 6 -34.14 11.16 -18.44
N GLY A 7 -33.69 10.31 -17.53
CA GLY A 7 -32.49 9.47 -17.74
C GLY A 7 -31.39 9.61 -16.69
N SER A 8 -31.41 8.72 -15.70
CA SER A 8 -30.24 7.96 -15.21
C SER A 8 -30.82 6.92 -14.24
N GLU A 9 -31.17 5.76 -14.77
CA GLU A 9 -30.30 4.58 -14.74
C GLU A 9 -29.97 4.19 -13.30
N GLU A 10 -30.75 3.23 -12.83
CA GLU A 10 -30.63 2.46 -11.60
C GLU A 10 -29.22 2.44 -11.03
N GLN A 11 -29.04 3.27 -10.01
CA GLN A 11 -27.82 3.33 -9.23
C GLN A 11 -27.76 2.08 -8.33
N TYR A 12 -27.02 1.09 -8.83
CA TYR A 12 -26.51 -0.10 -8.13
C TYR A 12 -26.48 0.03 -6.59
N GLU A 13 -27.51 -0.48 -5.90
CA GLU A 13 -27.57 -0.62 -4.44
C GLU A 13 -26.75 -1.85 -3.97
N GLY A 14 -25.49 -1.91 -4.39
CA GLY A 14 -24.51 -2.88 -3.89
C GLY A 14 -24.14 -2.58 -2.43
N GLY A 15 -25.03 -2.91 -1.48
CA GLY A 15 -24.87 -2.46 -0.10
C GLY A 15 -25.68 -3.20 0.95
N ARG A 16 -25.68 -4.54 0.95
CA ARG A 16 -25.85 -5.39 2.16
C ARG A 16 -26.98 -5.06 3.18
N VAL A 17 -28.19 -4.59 2.84
CA VAL A 17 -29.27 -4.44 3.87
C VAL A 17 -30.69 -4.78 3.41
N ALA A 18 -30.91 -5.54 2.32
CA ALA A 18 -32.28 -5.89 1.90
C ALA A 18 -32.72 -7.34 2.21
N ASN A 19 -31.83 -8.23 2.66
CA ASN A 19 -32.10 -9.68 2.62
C ASN A 19 -32.74 -10.28 3.89
N ARG A 20 -33.56 -9.52 4.66
CA ARG A 20 -34.23 -10.09 5.85
C ARG A 20 -35.75 -10.16 5.76
N ARG A 21 -36.38 -9.54 4.76
CA ARG A 21 -37.86 -9.49 4.71
C ARG A 21 -38.49 -10.46 3.72
N ASP A 22 -37.78 -10.84 2.66
CA ASP A 22 -38.35 -11.65 1.57
C ASP A 22 -37.96 -13.13 1.62
N GLU A 23 -37.12 -13.56 2.58
CA GLU A 23 -36.71 -14.97 2.73
C GLU A 23 -37.84 -15.91 3.20
N ARG A 24 -39.01 -15.36 3.59
CA ARG A 24 -40.09 -16.19 4.15
C ARG A 24 -41.06 -16.73 3.09
N GLU A 25 -41.06 -16.21 1.87
CA GLU A 25 -42.02 -16.59 0.82
C GLU A 25 -41.52 -17.69 -0.14
N TYR A 26 -40.22 -17.98 -0.19
CA TYR A 26 -39.63 -19.00 -1.07
C TYR A 26 -39.18 -20.27 -0.34
N ARG A 27 -39.77 -20.57 0.83
CA ARG A 27 -39.32 -21.70 1.67
C ARG A 27 -39.84 -23.09 1.22
N ASN A 28 -40.62 -23.15 0.14
CA ASN A 28 -41.26 -24.38 -0.34
C ASN A 28 -41.08 -24.56 -1.85
N THR A 29 -39.84 -24.63 -2.33
CA THR A 29 -39.57 -25.24 -3.62
C THR A 29 -38.36 -26.14 -3.48
N ASP A 30 -38.60 -27.43 -3.67
CA ASP A 30 -37.62 -28.52 -3.64
C ASP A 30 -36.51 -28.29 -4.69
N ASP A 31 -35.44 -27.62 -4.30
CA ASP A 31 -34.28 -27.31 -5.15
C ASP A 31 -32.99 -27.90 -4.55
N ASP A 32 -33.04 -29.20 -4.19
CA ASP A 32 -31.89 -29.97 -3.68
C ASP A 32 -30.87 -30.37 -4.78
N PHE A 33 -31.11 -30.02 -6.04
CA PHE A 33 -30.28 -30.44 -7.19
C PHE A 33 -29.24 -29.43 -7.68
N ARG A 34 -28.96 -28.34 -6.95
CA ARG A 34 -28.03 -27.29 -7.45
C ARG A 34 -26.98 -26.79 -6.46
N ARG A 35 -26.99 -27.26 -5.21
CA ARG A 35 -26.05 -26.78 -4.19
C ARG A 35 -24.63 -27.29 -4.42
N ASP A 36 -24.49 -28.55 -4.82
CA ASP A 36 -23.18 -29.18 -5.06
C ASP A 36 -22.48 -28.60 -6.29
N ASP A 37 -23.20 -28.33 -7.38
CA ASP A 37 -22.65 -27.67 -8.57
C ASP A 37 -22.22 -26.22 -8.29
N LEU A 38 -22.96 -25.49 -7.45
CA LEU A 38 -22.59 -24.14 -7.04
C LEU A 38 -21.32 -24.12 -6.16
N VAL A 39 -21.17 -25.12 -5.29
CA VAL A 39 -19.98 -25.29 -4.45
C VAL A 39 -18.78 -25.68 -5.30
N GLU A 40 -18.96 -26.57 -6.28
CA GLU A 40 -17.87 -27.02 -7.14
C GLU A 40 -17.39 -25.92 -8.10
N THR A 41 -18.32 -25.16 -8.67
CA THR A 41 -17.97 -23.97 -9.49
C THR A 41 -17.26 -22.89 -8.67
N ALA A 42 -17.64 -22.68 -7.41
CA ALA A 42 -16.94 -21.76 -6.51
C ALA A 42 -15.52 -22.21 -6.16
N LYS A 43 -15.29 -23.52 -5.96
CA LYS A 43 -13.94 -24.09 -5.77
C LYS A 43 -13.08 -23.92 -7.02
N ILE A 44 -13.65 -24.13 -8.20
CA ILE A 44 -12.94 -23.94 -9.48
C ILE A 44 -12.55 -22.47 -9.64
N ALA A 45 -13.48 -21.54 -9.39
CA ALA A 45 -13.21 -20.10 -9.49
C ALA A 45 -12.13 -19.63 -8.50
N THR A 46 -12.20 -20.07 -7.24
CA THR A 46 -11.18 -19.72 -6.23
C THR A 46 -9.81 -20.30 -6.56
N LYS A 47 -9.76 -21.52 -7.11
CA LYS A 47 -8.51 -22.12 -7.59
C LYS A 47 -7.92 -21.33 -8.77
N LEU A 48 -8.73 -20.92 -9.74
CA LEU A 48 -8.27 -20.11 -10.87
C LEU A 48 -7.71 -18.76 -10.41
N VAL A 49 -8.37 -18.10 -9.45
CA VAL A 49 -7.88 -16.84 -8.86
C VAL A 49 -6.57 -17.08 -8.12
N HIS A 50 -6.48 -18.15 -7.33
CA HIS A 50 -5.25 -18.51 -6.61
C HIS A 50 -4.09 -18.79 -7.57
N ASP A 51 -4.32 -19.57 -8.63
CA ASP A 51 -3.32 -19.92 -9.63
C ASP A 51 -2.85 -18.69 -10.42
N GLU A 52 -3.76 -17.78 -10.75
CA GLU A 52 -3.43 -16.52 -11.43
C GLU A 52 -2.60 -15.59 -10.52
N LEU A 53 -2.97 -15.44 -9.24
CA LEU A 53 -2.21 -14.67 -8.26
C LEU A 53 -0.81 -15.26 -8.05
N LYS A 54 -0.70 -16.59 -7.95
CA LYS A 54 0.58 -17.29 -7.82
C LYS A 54 1.45 -17.10 -9.06
N ARG A 55 0.86 -17.16 -10.27
CA ARG A 55 1.58 -16.91 -11.52
C ARG A 55 2.09 -15.47 -11.61
N ARG A 56 1.29 -14.49 -11.19
CA ARG A 56 1.71 -13.08 -11.12
C ARG A 56 2.82 -12.85 -10.10
N ALA A 57 2.74 -13.48 -8.92
CA ALA A 57 3.79 -13.41 -7.91
C ALA A 57 5.11 -13.96 -8.46
N ALA A 58 5.09 -15.14 -9.08
CA ALA A 58 6.28 -15.74 -9.71
C ALA A 58 6.84 -14.89 -10.88
N ALA A 59 5.96 -14.21 -11.64
CA ALA A 59 6.38 -13.29 -12.70
C ALA A 59 6.98 -11.98 -12.16
N MET A 60 6.62 -11.56 -10.94
CA MET A 60 7.24 -10.41 -10.27
C MET A 60 8.60 -10.78 -9.66
N GLU A 61 8.75 -12.01 -9.18
CA GLU A 61 9.98 -12.53 -8.58
C GLU A 61 11.11 -12.68 -9.62
N ASN A 62 10.78 -13.04 -10.86
CA ASN A 62 11.74 -13.24 -11.95
C ASN A 62 12.17 -11.95 -12.68
N LYS A 63 11.69 -10.77 -12.29
CA LYS A 63 12.19 -9.52 -12.89
C LYS A 63 13.54 -9.19 -12.23
N PRO A 64 14.66 -9.17 -12.97
CA PRO A 64 15.91 -8.71 -12.41
C PRO A 64 15.70 -7.28 -11.91
N LYS A 65 15.79 -7.08 -10.59
CA LYS A 65 15.76 -5.74 -10.02
C LYS A 65 17.00 -5.03 -10.51
N ILE A 66 16.82 -4.20 -11.52
CA ILE A 66 17.85 -3.32 -12.03
C ILE A 66 18.20 -2.39 -10.87
N TRP A 67 19.33 -2.66 -10.23
CA TRP A 67 19.92 -1.73 -9.29
C TRP A 67 20.33 -0.51 -10.11
N THR A 68 19.46 0.48 -10.12
CA THR A 68 19.70 1.76 -10.79
C THR A 68 20.94 2.41 -10.21
N ALA A 69 21.70 3.09 -11.05
CA ALA A 69 22.82 3.90 -10.60
C ALA A 69 22.37 4.90 -9.53
N VAL A 70 23.26 5.18 -8.58
CA VAL A 70 23.05 6.19 -7.54
C VAL A 70 22.80 7.54 -8.24
N SER A 71 21.75 8.26 -7.82
CA SER A 71 21.50 9.60 -8.32
C SER A 71 22.65 10.54 -7.94
N ALA A 72 22.99 11.50 -8.80
CA ALA A 72 24.04 12.48 -8.51
C ALA A 72 23.80 13.27 -7.22
N ASN A 73 22.53 13.37 -6.79
CA ASN A 73 22.10 14.09 -5.59
C ASN A 73 21.63 13.14 -4.47
N CYS A 74 22.14 11.91 -4.41
CA CYS A 74 21.75 10.95 -3.38
C CYS A 74 22.27 11.41 -2.00
N PRO A 75 21.38 11.66 -1.00
CA PRO A 75 21.80 12.10 0.32
C PRO A 75 22.23 10.95 1.24
N LEU A 76 22.15 9.70 0.78
CA LEU A 76 22.44 8.52 1.60
C LEU A 76 23.94 8.37 1.86
N ILE A 77 24.31 7.96 3.07
CA ILE A 77 25.72 7.74 3.47
C ILE A 77 26.36 6.57 2.70
N ASP A 78 25.60 5.48 2.50
CA ASP A 78 26.12 4.28 1.85
C ASP A 78 25.08 3.68 0.87
N PRO A 79 24.82 4.35 -0.26
CA PRO A 79 23.73 3.99 -1.18
C PRO A 79 23.99 2.66 -1.90
N SER A 80 25.25 2.26 -2.05
CA SER A 80 25.61 1.02 -2.74
C SER A 80 25.47 -0.24 -1.88
N ASN A 81 25.19 -0.08 -0.58
CA ASN A 81 25.05 -1.18 0.36
C ASN A 81 23.76 -2.00 0.09
N ARG A 82 23.94 -3.30 -0.16
CA ARG A 82 22.87 -4.25 -0.53
C ARG A 82 22.56 -5.27 0.56
N LYS A 83 22.88 -4.95 1.82
CA LYS A 83 22.66 -5.82 2.98
C LYS A 83 21.24 -6.38 3.06
N ILE A 84 20.23 -5.53 2.85
CA ILE A 84 18.83 -5.95 2.90
C ILE A 84 18.38 -6.33 1.47
N PRO A 85 18.00 -7.59 1.21
CA PRO A 85 17.49 -7.97 -0.09
C PRO A 85 16.22 -7.17 -0.39
N ASN A 86 15.96 -6.92 -1.67
CA ASN A 86 14.76 -6.25 -2.16
C ASN A 86 14.59 -4.76 -1.82
N VAL A 87 15.45 -4.16 -1.00
CA VAL A 87 15.42 -2.72 -0.67
C VAL A 87 16.23 -1.93 -1.70
N THR A 88 15.59 -1.11 -2.52
CA THR A 88 16.27 -0.29 -3.54
C THR A 88 16.79 1.03 -2.98
N ILE A 89 17.75 1.65 -3.68
CA ILE A 89 18.25 3.00 -3.36
C ILE A 89 17.10 4.01 -3.32
N GLN A 90 16.21 3.98 -4.32
CA GLN A 90 15.05 4.87 -4.40
C GLN A 90 14.10 4.72 -3.21
N LEU A 91 13.92 3.50 -2.70
CA LEU A 91 13.11 3.26 -1.52
C LEU A 91 13.76 3.89 -0.28
N ARG A 92 15.09 3.73 -0.12
CA ARG A 92 15.84 4.35 0.98
C ARG A 92 15.79 5.88 0.91
N GLU A 93 15.94 6.47 -0.27
CA GLU A 93 15.77 7.92 -0.49
C GLU A 93 14.36 8.39 -0.12
N HIS A 94 13.33 7.61 -0.49
CA HIS A 94 11.95 7.92 -0.13
C HIS A 94 11.73 7.90 1.39
N VAL A 95 12.25 6.88 2.08
CA VAL A 95 12.17 6.77 3.55
C VAL A 95 12.92 7.93 4.22
N CYS A 96 14.11 8.29 3.73
CA CYS A 96 14.87 9.44 4.23
C CYS A 96 14.07 10.73 4.15
N ARG A 97 13.35 10.97 3.04
CA ARG A 97 12.46 12.12 2.88
C ARG A 97 11.30 12.09 3.87
N LYS A 98 10.69 10.92 4.09
CA LYS A 98 9.61 10.76 5.07
C LYS A 98 10.08 11.03 6.50
N LEU A 99 11.30 10.61 6.85
CA LEU A 99 11.93 10.95 8.12
C LEU A 99 12.15 12.46 8.25
N GLN A 100 12.64 13.11 7.20
CA GLN A 100 12.83 14.56 7.18
C GLN A 100 11.50 15.31 7.37
N GLU A 101 10.44 14.94 6.63
CA GLU A 101 9.10 15.50 6.76
C GLU A 101 8.59 15.37 8.21
N ALA A 102 8.70 14.19 8.81
CA ALA A 102 8.28 13.94 10.18
C ALA A 102 9.09 14.75 11.22
N LEU A 103 10.38 14.95 10.99
CA LEU A 103 11.23 15.79 11.85
C LEU A 103 10.82 17.27 11.78
N ILE A 104 10.53 17.77 10.58
CA ILE A 104 10.07 19.15 10.38
C ILE A 104 8.72 19.34 11.08
N GLU A 105 7.75 18.45 10.85
CA GLU A 105 6.44 18.49 11.52
C GLU A 105 6.58 18.47 13.04
N ASN A 106 7.50 17.66 13.57
CA ASN A 106 7.79 17.61 15.00
C ASN A 106 8.34 18.96 15.51
N ILE A 107 9.27 19.56 14.77
CA ILE A 107 9.86 20.84 15.14
C ILE A 107 8.81 21.96 15.11
N GLU A 108 8.02 22.05 14.05
CA GLU A 108 6.95 23.04 13.93
C GLU A 108 5.96 22.95 15.09
N LYS A 109 5.60 21.72 15.49
CA LYS A 109 4.67 21.48 16.60
C LYS A 109 5.24 21.91 17.96
N HIS A 110 6.51 21.61 18.23
CA HIS A 110 7.10 21.78 19.56
C HIS A 110 7.87 23.09 19.76
N PHE A 111 8.36 23.71 18.68
CA PHE A 111 9.15 24.95 18.71
C PHE A 111 8.44 26.12 18.01
N SER A 112 7.12 26.05 17.85
CA SER A 112 6.33 27.12 17.22
C SER A 112 6.51 28.51 17.87
N HIS A 113 6.96 28.57 19.12
CA HIS A 113 7.13 29.81 19.90
C HIS A 113 8.59 30.29 19.97
N ASP A 114 9.56 29.48 19.53
CA ASP A 114 10.99 29.81 19.52
C ASP A 114 11.54 29.68 18.09
N GLU A 115 11.48 30.78 17.36
CA GLU A 115 11.89 30.86 15.96
C GLU A 115 13.38 30.56 15.76
N THR A 116 14.22 30.86 16.75
CA THR A 116 15.68 30.63 16.67
C THR A 116 15.97 29.14 16.77
N GLN A 117 15.34 28.45 17.72
CA GLN A 117 15.46 26.99 17.86
C GLN A 117 14.81 26.25 16.69
N ARG A 118 13.68 26.75 16.16
CA ARG A 118 13.03 26.20 14.98
C ARG A 118 13.97 26.22 13.77
N LEU A 119 14.50 27.39 13.40
CA LEU A 119 15.41 27.56 12.25
C LEU A 119 16.69 26.72 12.38
N THR A 120 17.25 26.66 13.60
CA THR A 120 18.46 25.86 13.85
C THR A 120 18.18 24.36 13.70
N ASN A 121 17.03 23.88 14.16
CA ASN A 121 16.70 22.47 14.04
C ASN A 121 16.30 22.08 12.63
N GLU A 122 15.52 22.92 11.92
CA GLU A 122 15.11 22.68 10.53
C GLU A 122 16.29 22.53 9.57
N THR A 123 17.33 23.36 9.72
CA THR A 123 18.54 23.26 8.88
C THR A 123 19.29 21.93 9.04
N THR A 124 19.16 21.28 10.21
CA THR A 124 19.80 20.00 10.52
C THR A 124 18.91 18.77 10.28
N CYS A 125 17.65 18.98 9.83
CA CYS A 125 16.69 17.87 9.66
C CYS A 125 17.14 16.83 8.64
N LEU A 126 17.74 17.28 7.54
CA LEU A 126 18.20 16.37 6.50
C LEU A 126 19.32 15.47 7.04
N ASP A 127 20.32 16.05 7.70
CA ASP A 127 21.45 15.29 8.27
C ASP A 127 20.97 14.29 9.32
N LYS A 128 20.04 14.70 10.18
CA LYS A 128 19.42 13.81 11.19
C LYS A 128 18.64 12.67 10.51
N ALA A 129 17.87 12.97 9.47
CA ALA A 129 17.11 11.96 8.73
C ALA A 129 18.03 10.94 8.04
N VAL A 130 19.09 11.41 7.38
CA VAL A 130 20.10 10.56 6.72
C VAL A 130 20.81 9.68 7.75
N TRP A 131 21.18 10.23 8.89
CA TRP A 131 21.83 9.47 9.95
C TRP A 131 20.90 8.40 10.54
N LEU A 132 19.64 8.75 10.83
CA LEU A 132 18.65 7.80 11.35
C LEU A 132 18.38 6.66 10.35
N GLU A 133 18.22 6.97 9.07
CA GLU A 133 18.06 5.97 8.01
C GLU A 133 19.22 4.97 8.04
N HIS A 134 20.45 5.48 8.05
CA HIS A 134 21.64 4.64 8.03
C HIS A 134 21.75 3.76 9.28
N GLN A 135 21.49 4.32 10.47
CA GLN A 135 21.51 3.55 11.72
C GLN A 135 20.50 2.41 11.72
N VAL A 136 19.27 2.65 11.25
CA VAL A 136 18.23 1.63 11.17
C VAL A 136 18.57 0.59 10.10
N PHE A 137 19.05 1.03 8.94
CA PHE A 137 19.48 0.14 7.86
C PHE A 137 20.58 -0.81 8.33
N GLU A 138 21.57 -0.30 9.06
CA GLU A 138 22.64 -1.13 9.62
C GLU A 138 22.20 -2.00 10.80
N ALA A 139 21.30 -1.54 11.66
CA ALA A 139 20.80 -2.36 12.76
C ALA A 139 19.91 -3.52 12.27
N THR A 140 19.34 -3.42 11.07
CA THR A 140 18.45 -4.43 10.53
C THR A 140 19.24 -5.71 10.22
N LYS A 141 18.77 -6.83 10.78
CA LYS A 141 19.29 -8.16 10.46
C LYS A 141 18.83 -8.52 9.04
N SER A 142 19.78 -8.80 8.16
CA SER A 142 19.47 -9.42 6.87
C SER A 142 19.11 -10.88 7.12
N GLU A 143 17.90 -11.30 6.74
CA GLU A 143 17.59 -12.73 6.65
C GLU A 143 18.56 -13.37 5.63
N PRO A 144 19.15 -14.55 5.96
CA PRO A 144 20.10 -15.23 5.11
C PRO A 144 19.50 -15.73 3.79
#